data_AF-A0A378NBQ6-F1
#
_entry.id   AF-A0A378NBQ6-F1
#
_cell.length_a   1.000
_cell.length_b   1.000
_cell.length_c   1.000
_cell.angle_alpha   90.00
_cell.angle_beta   90.00
_cell.angle_gamma   90.00
#
_symmetry.space_group_name_H-M   'P 1'
#
loop_
_entity.id
_entity.type
_entity.pdbx_description
1 polymer ?
#
loop_
_entity_poly.entity_id
_entity_poly.type
_entity_poly.pdbx_seq_one_letter_code
_entity_poly.pdbx_strand_id
1 'polypeptide(L)'
;MTTLTFQNTTLSVIDQNNQKWMPALEVGRALGYKNPSSDISKLYERNKDEFTPSMTAIIDMDTASGMQKVRIFSLRGCWLLGMRSHTKVAKDFRKWVLDILDKEVLQNNQQIAPLAEPTITAEEQNMLQNAVKATHERTKLSYGEIWARTKNKFRVAEYKQIKCSDLRDALIYVASMQPACIDRPRQTINVDWFNMMNFALLLKQYHRFTKDLPHIHTYLSALPEHSAMAGLLKNHLTEMKNNDRLFTDSILSLSEISNHFLPQDQWKSLMRIFSEMIVE
;
A
#
# COMPACT_ATOMS: atom_id res chain seq x y z
N MET A 1 -12.17 -4.48 46.70
CA MET A 1 -13.55 -4.00 46.57
C MET A 1 -13.50 -2.62 45.94
N THR A 2 -14.12 -2.47 44.77
CA THR A 2 -14.28 -1.18 44.11
C THR A 2 -15.47 -0.47 44.75
N THR A 3 -15.43 0.84 44.94
CA THR A 3 -16.56 1.59 45.51
C THR A 3 -17.04 2.66 44.55
N LEU A 4 -18.35 2.85 44.50
CA LEU A 4 -19.01 3.90 43.72
C LEU A 4 -19.78 4.80 44.67
N THR A 5 -19.63 6.11 44.52
CA THR A 5 -20.30 7.08 45.38
C THR A 5 -21.45 7.73 44.63
N PHE A 6 -22.65 7.64 45.19
CA PHE A 6 -23.82 8.38 44.76
C PHE A 6 -24.22 9.38 45.85
N GLN A 7 -24.05 10.68 45.57
CA GLN A 7 -24.27 11.74 46.54
C GLN A 7 -23.45 11.50 47.82
N ASN A 8 -24.09 11.21 48.95
CA ASN A 8 -23.44 10.92 50.24
C ASN A 8 -23.45 9.42 50.58
N THR A 9 -23.88 8.54 49.66
CA THR A 9 -23.95 7.10 49.86
C THR A 9 -22.81 6.41 49.11
N THR A 10 -22.01 5.63 49.82
CA THR A 10 -21.00 4.74 49.24
C THR A 10 -21.62 3.37 48.96
N LEU A 11 -21.50 2.91 47.72
CA LEU A 11 -21.91 1.60 47.26
C LEU A 11 -20.68 0.73 47.00
N SER A 12 -20.67 -0.45 47.60
CA SER A 12 -19.71 -1.52 47.40
C SER A 12 -20.03 -2.22 46.08
N VAL A 13 -19.07 -2.21 45.17
CA VAL A 13 -19.19 -2.89 43.88
C VAL A 13 -18.58 -4.28 43.97
N ILE A 14 -19.33 -5.23 43.44
CA ILE A 14 -18.93 -6.62 43.29
C ILE A 14 -18.80 -6.88 41.79
N ASP A 15 -17.59 -7.22 41.37
CA ASP A 15 -17.32 -7.57 39.98
C ASP A 15 -17.64 -9.06 39.78
N GLN A 16 -18.67 -9.36 38.97
CA GLN A 16 -19.09 -10.73 38.66
C GLN A 16 -19.48 -10.84 37.19
N ASN A 17 -18.92 -11.83 36.48
CA ASN A 17 -19.11 -12.04 35.04
C ASN A 17 -18.78 -10.78 34.20
N ASN A 18 -17.68 -10.08 34.54
CA ASN A 18 -17.28 -8.81 33.92
C ASN A 18 -18.36 -7.71 33.96
N GLN A 19 -19.28 -7.79 34.91
CA GLN A 19 -20.29 -6.77 35.17
C GLN A 19 -20.17 -6.29 36.61
N LYS A 20 -20.48 -5.01 36.83
CA LYS A 20 -20.57 -4.43 38.18
C LYS A 20 -21.93 -4.73 38.80
N TRP A 21 -21.90 -5.26 40.02
CA TRP A 21 -23.08 -5.57 40.83
C TRP A 21 -23.07 -4.79 42.14
N MET A 22 -24.27 -4.45 42.61
CA MET A 22 -24.49 -3.68 43.84
C MET A 22 -25.44 -4.42 44.78
N PRO A 23 -25.15 -4.49 46.09
CA PRO A 23 -26.05 -5.04 47.10
C PRO A 23 -27.37 -4.29 47.21
N ALA A 24 -28.48 -5.02 47.35
CA ALA A 24 -29.83 -4.46 47.50
C ALA A 24 -29.93 -3.42 48.64
N LEU A 25 -29.25 -3.67 49.77
CA LEU A 25 -29.24 -2.79 50.92
C LEU A 25 -28.69 -1.40 50.58
N GLU A 26 -27.59 -1.34 49.83
CA GLU A 26 -26.92 -0.09 49.49
C GLU A 26 -27.67 0.67 48.41
N VAL A 27 -28.24 -0.05 47.43
CA VAL A 27 -29.15 0.55 46.44
C VAL A 27 -30.36 1.19 47.13
N GLY A 28 -30.93 0.54 48.14
CA GLY A 28 -32.03 1.09 48.92
C GLY A 28 -31.65 2.35 49.71
N ARG A 29 -30.43 2.39 50.25
CA ARG A 29 -29.88 3.58 50.92
C ARG A 29 -29.69 4.73 49.93
N ALA A 30 -29.12 4.44 48.76
CA ALA A 30 -28.91 5.41 47.70
C ALA A 30 -30.23 6.01 47.17
N LEU A 31 -31.31 5.22 47.13
CA LEU A 31 -32.66 5.68 46.74
C LEU A 31 -33.41 6.43 47.85
N GLY A 32 -32.86 6.48 49.07
CA GLY A 32 -33.42 7.21 50.21
C GLY A 32 -34.57 6.49 50.93
N TYR A 33 -34.63 5.16 50.87
CA TYR A 33 -35.64 4.39 51.59
C TYR A 33 -35.37 4.34 53.10
N LYS A 34 -36.44 4.40 53.91
CA LYS A 34 -36.35 4.30 55.37
C LYS A 34 -35.90 2.90 55.82
N ASN A 35 -36.38 1.86 55.14
CA ASN A 35 -35.98 0.48 55.38
C ASN A 35 -35.35 -0.12 54.12
N PRO A 36 -34.09 0.20 53.80
CA PRO A 36 -33.47 -0.10 52.50
C PRO A 36 -33.62 -1.54 52.02
N SER A 37 -33.34 -2.52 52.88
CA SER A 37 -33.39 -3.94 52.50
C SER A 37 -34.80 -4.43 52.20
N SER A 38 -35.78 -4.10 53.06
CA SER A 38 -37.14 -4.59 52.92
C SER A 38 -37.92 -3.83 51.84
N ASP A 39 -37.70 -2.54 51.69
CA ASP A 39 -38.38 -1.71 50.68
C ASP A 39 -37.91 -2.08 49.26
N ILE A 40 -36.61 -2.32 49.05
CA ILE A 40 -36.09 -2.80 47.75
C ILE A 40 -36.57 -4.21 47.45
N SER A 41 -36.57 -5.10 48.44
CA SER A 41 -37.09 -6.46 48.24
C SER A 41 -38.56 -6.44 47.82
N LYS A 42 -39.40 -5.63 48.49
CA LYS A 42 -40.80 -5.43 48.11
C LYS A 42 -40.95 -4.82 46.72
N LEU A 43 -40.10 -3.84 46.38
CA LEU A 43 -40.11 -3.20 45.06
C LEU A 43 -39.80 -4.20 43.95
N TYR A 44 -38.77 -5.01 44.14
CA TYR A 44 -38.42 -6.07 43.21
C TYR A 44 -39.53 -7.12 43.08
N GLU A 45 -40.06 -7.65 44.18
CA GLU A 45 -41.07 -8.72 44.10
C GLU A 45 -42.36 -8.27 43.40
N ARG A 46 -42.72 -6.98 43.48
CA ARG A 46 -43.88 -6.40 42.76
C ARG A 46 -43.67 -6.24 41.26
N ASN A 47 -42.42 -6.19 40.81
CA ASN A 47 -42.03 -5.93 39.41
C ASN A 47 -41.15 -7.04 38.85
N LYS A 48 -41.20 -8.23 39.45
CA LYS A 48 -40.30 -9.36 39.17
C LYS A 48 -40.35 -9.81 37.71
N ASP A 49 -41.49 -9.62 37.05
CA ASP A 49 -41.72 -9.89 35.63
C ASP A 49 -40.83 -9.06 34.69
N GLU A 50 -40.39 -7.88 35.12
CA GLU A 50 -39.51 -7.01 34.32
C GLU A 50 -38.01 -7.34 34.50
N PHE A 51 -37.64 -8.15 35.49
CA PHE A 51 -36.26 -8.50 35.77
C PHE A 51 -35.87 -9.81 35.08
N THR A 52 -34.73 -9.78 34.38
CA THR A 52 -34.12 -10.99 33.82
C THR A 52 -33.12 -11.61 34.80
N PRO A 53 -32.79 -12.91 34.66
CA PRO A 53 -31.75 -13.56 35.47
C PRO A 53 -30.36 -12.88 35.39
N SER A 54 -30.10 -12.11 34.33
CA SER A 54 -28.88 -11.30 34.17
C SER A 54 -28.89 -9.96 34.92
N MET A 55 -29.99 -9.60 35.58
CA MET A 55 -30.12 -8.33 36.32
C MET A 55 -30.08 -8.49 37.84
N THR A 56 -30.32 -9.69 38.35
CA THR A 56 -30.42 -9.97 39.78
C THR A 56 -29.84 -11.34 40.09
N ALA A 57 -29.12 -11.45 41.19
CA ALA A 57 -28.61 -12.72 41.72
C ALA A 57 -28.64 -12.71 43.25
N ILE A 58 -28.58 -13.89 43.87
CA ILE A 58 -28.40 -14.04 45.32
C ILE A 58 -27.03 -14.65 45.52
N ILE A 59 -26.20 -14.01 46.34
CA ILE A 59 -24.87 -14.48 46.69
C ILE A 59 -24.75 -14.63 48.21
N ASP A 60 -23.87 -15.54 48.64
CA ASP A 60 -23.46 -15.63 50.04
C ASP A 60 -22.37 -14.57 50.27
N MET A 61 -22.62 -13.64 51.19
CA MET A 61 -21.73 -12.55 51.53
C MET A 61 -21.39 -12.62 53.02
N ASP A 62 -20.10 -12.48 53.33
CA ASP A 62 -19.66 -12.37 54.72
C ASP A 62 -19.96 -10.96 55.24
N THR A 63 -20.84 -10.87 56.23
CA THR A 63 -21.24 -9.62 56.86
C THR A 63 -20.80 -9.63 58.32
N ALA A 64 -20.86 -8.48 59.01
CA ALA A 64 -20.52 -8.40 60.45
C ALA A 64 -21.34 -9.38 61.34
N SER A 65 -22.48 -9.86 60.83
CA SER A 65 -23.37 -10.84 61.45
C SER A 65 -23.18 -12.28 60.94
N GLY A 66 -22.11 -12.55 60.20
CA GLY A 66 -21.79 -13.84 59.57
C GLY A 66 -22.20 -13.94 58.10
N MET A 67 -22.14 -15.15 57.56
CA MET A 67 -22.52 -15.48 56.18
C MET A 67 -24.02 -15.25 55.96
N GLN A 68 -24.37 -14.31 55.10
CA GLN A 68 -25.75 -13.95 54.77
C GLN A 68 -26.02 -14.04 53.28
N LYS A 69 -27.22 -14.50 52.92
CA LYS A 69 -27.72 -14.48 51.54
C LYS A 69 -28.17 -13.08 51.19
N VAL A 70 -27.39 -12.38 50.38
CA VAL A 70 -27.66 -11.01 49.95
C VAL A 70 -28.03 -11.01 48.47
N ARG A 71 -29.15 -10.33 48.15
CA ARG A 71 -29.52 -10.08 46.75
C ARG A 71 -28.68 -8.93 46.20
N ILE A 72 -28.10 -9.15 45.04
CA ILE A 72 -27.31 -8.18 44.29
C ILE A 72 -28.00 -7.87 42.96
N PHE A 73 -27.82 -6.64 42.49
CA PHE A 73 -28.36 -6.17 41.22
C PHE A 73 -27.24 -5.68 40.32
N SER A 74 -27.29 -6.02 39.04
CA SER A 74 -26.37 -5.43 38.06
C SER A 74 -26.73 -3.95 37.85
N LEU A 75 -25.85 -3.18 37.21
CA LEU A 75 -26.15 -1.77 36.89
C LEU A 75 -27.47 -1.59 36.13
N ARG A 76 -27.78 -2.49 35.19
CA ARG A 76 -29.07 -2.48 34.49
C ARG A 76 -30.25 -2.75 35.43
N GLY A 77 -30.11 -3.69 36.36
CA GLY A 77 -31.11 -3.94 37.40
C GLY A 77 -31.29 -2.75 38.34
N CYS A 78 -30.20 -2.07 38.71
CA CYS A 78 -30.24 -0.84 39.53
C CYS A 78 -30.99 0.29 38.81
N TRP A 79 -30.76 0.46 37.50
CA TRP A 79 -31.47 1.43 36.70
C TRP A 79 -32.98 1.16 36.69
N LEU A 80 -33.39 -0.12 36.54
CA LEU A 80 -34.78 -0.53 36.57
C LEU A 80 -35.43 -0.29 37.95
N LEU A 81 -34.74 -0.62 39.04
CA LEU A 81 -35.19 -0.28 40.40
C LEU A 81 -35.37 1.24 40.56
N GLY A 82 -34.44 2.04 40.04
CA GLY A 82 -34.55 3.48 40.02
C GLY A 82 -35.75 3.98 39.23
N MET A 83 -36.17 3.28 38.17
CA MET A 83 -37.37 3.61 37.38
C MET A 83 -38.66 3.28 38.12
N ARG A 84 -38.67 2.19 38.88
CA ARG A 84 -39.83 1.79 39.71
C ARG A 84 -39.91 2.53 41.05
N SER A 85 -38.84 3.21 41.45
CA SER A 85 -38.81 4.06 42.63
C SER A 85 -39.33 5.48 42.33
N HIS A 86 -40.44 5.87 42.96
CA HIS A 86 -41.03 7.20 42.83
C HIS A 86 -40.48 8.23 43.83
N THR A 87 -39.23 8.08 44.31
CA THR A 87 -38.62 9.06 45.21
C THR A 87 -38.05 10.26 44.44
N LYS A 88 -37.89 11.41 45.12
CA LYS A 88 -37.24 12.58 44.52
C LYS A 88 -35.79 12.26 44.09
N VAL A 89 -35.10 11.48 44.91
CA VAL A 89 -33.70 11.05 44.71
C VAL A 89 -33.56 10.05 43.55
N ALA A 90 -34.58 9.25 43.27
CA ALA A 90 -34.55 8.25 42.19
C ALA A 90 -34.28 8.86 40.80
N LYS A 91 -34.69 10.11 40.55
CA LYS A 91 -34.41 10.80 39.28
C LYS A 91 -32.91 10.96 39.04
N ASP A 92 -32.18 11.39 40.07
CA ASP A 92 -30.74 11.60 39.98
C ASP A 92 -30.01 10.26 40.00
N PHE A 93 -30.52 9.28 40.75
CA PHE A 93 -29.99 7.93 40.76
C PHE A 93 -30.00 7.30 39.36
N ARG A 94 -31.09 7.45 38.60
CA ARG A 94 -31.17 6.92 37.23
C ARG A 94 -30.14 7.55 36.29
N LYS A 95 -29.92 8.87 36.39
CA LYS A 95 -28.89 9.56 35.58
C LYS A 95 -27.50 9.04 35.94
N TRP A 96 -27.22 8.95 37.23
CA TRP A 96 -25.94 8.45 37.72
C TRP A 96 -25.64 7.02 37.28
N VAL A 97 -26.63 6.11 37.32
CA VAL A 97 -26.44 4.75 36.83
C VAL A 97 -26.15 4.73 35.32
N LEU A 98 -26.83 5.57 34.52
CA LEU A 98 -26.53 5.70 33.09
C LEU A 98 -25.13 6.23 32.84
N ASP A 99 -24.67 7.24 33.60
CA ASP A 99 -23.31 7.77 33.47
C ASP A 99 -22.24 6.68 33.74
N ILE A 100 -22.52 5.75 34.65
CA ILE A 100 -21.63 4.61 34.93
C ILE A 100 -21.70 3.59 33.80
N LEU A 101 -22.89 3.27 33.31
CA LEU A 101 -23.08 2.36 32.17
C LEU A 101 -22.36 2.87 30.92
N ASP A 102 -22.47 4.17 30.62
CA ASP A 102 -21.78 4.79 29.49
C ASP A 102 -20.26 4.71 29.66
N LYS A 103 -19.75 4.95 30.88
CA LYS A 103 -18.32 4.76 31.19
C LYS A 103 -17.88 3.31 31.01
N GLU A 104 -18.70 2.33 31.40
CA GLU A 104 -18.39 0.91 31.19
C GLU A 104 -18.38 0.54 29.71
N VAL A 105 -19.34 1.03 28.93
CA VAL A 105 -19.36 0.81 27.48
C VAL A 105 -18.13 1.42 26.84
N LEU A 106 -17.73 2.64 27.23
CA LEU A 106 -16.52 3.28 26.72
C LEU A 106 -15.25 2.52 27.14
N GLN A 107 -15.15 2.07 28.39
CA GLN A 107 -14.01 1.29 28.88
C GLN A 107 -13.93 -0.08 28.21
N ASN A 108 -15.06 -0.77 28.04
CA ASN A 108 -15.13 -2.02 27.32
C ASN A 108 -14.81 -1.82 25.83
N ASN A 109 -15.26 -0.72 25.21
CA ASN A 109 -14.89 -0.36 23.83
C ASN A 109 -13.42 0.05 23.69
N GLN A 110 -12.75 0.47 24.76
CA GLN A 110 -11.31 0.73 24.78
C GLN A 110 -10.48 -0.53 25.08
N GLN A 111 -11.03 -1.47 25.86
CA GLN A 111 -10.43 -2.79 26.14
C GLN A 111 -10.67 -3.80 25.00
N ILE A 112 -11.72 -3.61 24.22
CA ILE A 112 -11.72 -3.97 22.82
C ILE A 112 -10.70 -3.01 22.18
N ALA A 113 -9.41 -3.36 22.26
CA ALA A 113 -8.45 -2.91 21.27
C ALA A 113 -9.20 -2.95 19.93
N PRO A 114 -9.19 -1.88 19.11
CA PRO A 114 -9.94 -1.87 17.86
C PRO A 114 -9.62 -3.20 17.22
N LEU A 115 -10.62 -4.10 17.11
CA LEU A 115 -10.43 -5.43 16.55
C LEU A 115 -9.64 -5.15 15.30
N ALA A 116 -8.34 -5.48 15.31
CA ALA A 116 -7.47 -5.12 14.21
C ALA A 116 -8.18 -5.74 13.03
N GLU A 117 -8.75 -4.90 12.17
CA GLU A 117 -9.63 -5.35 11.11
C GLU A 117 -8.89 -6.50 10.46
N PRO A 118 -9.45 -7.73 10.44
CA PRO A 118 -8.67 -8.92 10.17
C PRO A 118 -7.90 -8.65 8.89
N THR A 119 -6.60 -8.48 9.06
CA THR A 119 -5.68 -8.28 7.97
C THR A 119 -5.80 -9.53 7.11
N ILE A 120 -5.84 -9.36 5.79
CA ILE A 120 -6.06 -10.42 4.79
C ILE A 120 -5.39 -11.73 5.23
N THR A 121 -6.21 -12.79 5.34
CA THR A 121 -5.77 -14.14 5.71
C THR A 121 -4.74 -14.68 4.72
N ALA A 122 -3.90 -15.64 5.13
CA ALA A 122 -2.84 -16.17 4.27
C ALA A 122 -3.36 -16.71 2.92
N GLU A 123 -4.58 -17.24 2.90
CA GLU A 123 -5.23 -17.76 1.69
C GLU A 123 -5.62 -16.63 0.73
N GLU A 124 -6.20 -15.55 1.26
CA GLU A 124 -6.56 -14.36 0.48
C GLU A 124 -5.32 -13.62 -0.06
N GLN A 125 -4.19 -13.65 0.67
CA GLN A 125 -2.92 -13.13 0.17
C GLN A 125 -2.44 -13.91 -1.06
N ASN A 126 -2.58 -15.24 -1.05
CA ASN A 126 -2.25 -16.08 -2.19
C ASN A 126 -3.15 -15.77 -3.40
N MET A 127 -4.44 -15.49 -3.17
CA MET A 127 -5.34 -15.07 -4.25
C MET A 127 -4.88 -13.78 -4.93
N LEU A 128 -4.48 -12.76 -4.13
CA LEU A 128 -3.97 -11.51 -4.67
C LEU A 128 -2.64 -11.69 -5.42
N GLN A 129 -1.74 -12.53 -4.90
CA GLN A 129 -0.48 -12.86 -5.58
C GLN A 129 -0.72 -13.58 -6.91
N ASN A 130 -1.65 -14.54 -6.96
CA ASN A 130 -2.02 -15.24 -8.18
C ASN A 130 -2.63 -14.28 -9.22
N ALA A 131 -3.47 -13.34 -8.78
CA ALA A 131 -4.03 -12.31 -9.66
C ALA A 131 -2.94 -11.37 -10.23
N VAL A 132 -1.96 -10.98 -9.41
CA VAL A 132 -0.81 -10.18 -9.86
C VAL A 132 0.04 -10.96 -10.87
N LYS A 133 0.29 -12.26 -10.62
CA LYS A 133 1.01 -13.12 -11.56
C LYS A 133 0.29 -13.24 -12.91
N ALA A 134 -1.01 -13.49 -12.90
CA ALA A 134 -1.82 -13.54 -14.13
C ALA A 134 -1.80 -12.19 -14.88
N THR A 135 -1.83 -11.07 -14.16
CA THR A 135 -1.76 -9.73 -14.74
C THR A 135 -0.39 -9.43 -15.34
N HIS A 136 0.69 -9.89 -14.69
CA HIS A 136 2.05 -9.81 -15.23
C HIS A 136 2.19 -10.61 -16.52
N GLU A 137 1.67 -11.84 -16.56
CA GLU A 137 1.70 -12.69 -17.76
C GLU A 137 0.96 -12.05 -18.94
N ARG A 138 -0.19 -11.42 -18.67
CA ARG A 138 -1.03 -10.74 -19.66
C ARG A 138 -0.44 -9.41 -20.16
N THR A 139 0.05 -8.56 -19.26
CA THR A 139 0.44 -7.16 -19.57
C THR A 139 1.93 -6.97 -19.79
N LYS A 140 2.76 -7.94 -19.37
CA LYS A 140 4.22 -7.84 -19.30
C LYS A 140 4.75 -6.68 -18.45
N LEU A 141 3.91 -6.04 -17.62
CA LEU A 141 4.33 -5.03 -16.65
C LEU A 141 5.20 -5.63 -15.55
N SER A 142 6.18 -4.91 -15.02
CA SER A 142 6.98 -5.43 -13.91
C SER A 142 6.12 -5.65 -12.65
N TYR A 143 6.46 -6.67 -11.84
CA TYR A 143 5.78 -6.92 -10.56
C TYR A 143 5.76 -5.68 -9.66
N GLY A 144 6.87 -4.91 -9.63
CA GLY A 144 6.98 -3.69 -8.84
C GLY A 144 5.99 -2.60 -9.26
N GLU A 145 5.74 -2.44 -10.56
CA GLU A 145 4.79 -1.46 -11.10
C GLU A 145 3.34 -1.83 -10.71
N ILE A 146 2.99 -3.11 -10.85
CA ILE A 146 1.67 -3.62 -10.45
C ILE A 146 1.43 -3.36 -8.96
N TRP A 147 2.41 -3.70 -8.11
CA TRP A 147 2.31 -3.45 -6.67
C TRP A 147 2.27 -1.98 -6.30
N ALA A 148 3.05 -1.12 -6.97
CA ALA A 148 3.02 0.32 -6.73
C ALA A 148 1.63 0.91 -7.04
N ARG A 149 1.03 0.52 -8.16
CA ARG A 149 -0.33 0.96 -8.54
C ARG A 149 -1.39 0.49 -7.57
N THR A 150 -1.34 -0.78 -7.15
CA THR A 150 -2.28 -1.33 -6.16
C THR A 150 -2.15 -0.59 -4.83
N LYS A 151 -0.94 -0.43 -4.31
CA LYS A 151 -0.69 0.30 -3.05
C LYS A 151 -1.19 1.74 -3.08
N ASN A 152 -0.95 2.45 -4.19
CA ASN A 152 -1.44 3.82 -4.38
C ASN A 152 -2.97 3.90 -4.39
N LYS A 153 -3.67 2.91 -4.99
CA LYS A 153 -5.14 2.87 -5.05
C LYS A 153 -5.77 2.72 -3.65
N PHE A 154 -5.20 1.85 -2.83
CA PHE A 154 -5.71 1.57 -1.48
C PHE A 154 -5.09 2.47 -0.39
N ARG A 155 -4.12 3.34 -0.74
CA ARG A 155 -3.37 4.21 0.18
C ARG A 155 -2.69 3.43 1.30
N VAL A 156 -2.04 2.33 0.94
CA VAL A 156 -1.42 1.40 1.88
C VAL A 156 0.09 1.30 1.63
N ALA A 157 0.89 1.27 2.70
CA ALA A 157 2.35 1.14 2.61
C ALA A 157 2.78 -0.28 2.19
N GLU A 158 2.10 -1.30 2.71
CA GLU A 158 2.35 -2.71 2.41
C GLU A 158 1.07 -3.43 1.97
N TYR A 159 1.14 -4.29 0.95
CA TYR A 159 -0.04 -5.03 0.45
C TYR A 159 -0.72 -5.90 1.53
N LYS A 160 0.02 -6.30 2.57
CA LYS A 160 -0.50 -7.06 3.70
C LYS A 160 -1.54 -6.27 4.47
N GLN A 161 -1.43 -4.94 4.55
CA GLN A 161 -2.31 -4.06 5.32
C GLN A 161 -3.61 -3.70 4.56
N ILE A 162 -3.87 -4.29 3.39
CA ILE A 162 -5.16 -4.13 2.71
C ILE A 162 -6.22 -4.81 3.59
N LYS A 163 -7.39 -4.19 3.73
CA LYS A 163 -8.51 -4.70 4.54
C LYS A 163 -9.22 -5.85 3.82
N CYS A 164 -9.75 -6.83 4.54
CA CYS A 164 -10.55 -7.92 3.92
C CYS A 164 -11.77 -7.38 3.14
N SER A 165 -12.37 -6.27 3.57
CA SER A 165 -13.48 -5.60 2.84
C SER A 165 -13.07 -5.17 1.43
N ASP A 166 -11.81 -4.78 1.27
CA ASP A 166 -11.29 -4.13 0.06
C ASP A 166 -10.58 -5.14 -0.85
N LEU A 167 -10.48 -6.41 -0.44
CA LEU A 167 -9.82 -7.48 -1.19
C LEU A 167 -10.50 -7.72 -2.55
N ARG A 168 -11.83 -7.73 -2.59
CA ARG A 168 -12.58 -7.93 -3.85
C ARG A 168 -12.28 -6.80 -4.84
N ASP A 169 -12.28 -5.57 -4.36
CA ASP A 169 -11.97 -4.40 -5.18
C ASP A 169 -10.51 -4.41 -5.62
N ALA A 170 -9.58 -4.89 -4.77
CA ALA A 170 -8.18 -5.06 -5.12
C ALA A 170 -7.98 -6.09 -6.23
N LEU A 171 -8.68 -7.23 -6.17
CA LEU A 171 -8.64 -8.26 -7.21
C LEU A 171 -9.17 -7.74 -8.55
N ILE A 172 -10.31 -7.03 -8.53
CA ILE A 172 -10.90 -6.43 -9.73
C ILE A 172 -9.95 -5.37 -10.32
N TYR A 173 -9.36 -4.53 -9.46
CA TYR A 173 -8.43 -3.49 -9.88
C TYR A 173 -7.16 -4.07 -10.52
N VAL A 174 -6.55 -5.09 -9.90
CA VAL A 174 -5.38 -5.79 -10.46
C VAL A 174 -5.72 -6.43 -11.80
N ALA A 175 -6.84 -7.16 -11.88
CA ALA A 175 -7.27 -7.82 -13.11
C ALA A 175 -7.54 -6.82 -14.26
N SER A 176 -8.06 -5.63 -13.95
CA SER A 176 -8.37 -4.58 -14.92
C SER A 176 -7.19 -3.67 -15.27
N MET A 177 -6.01 -3.87 -14.67
CA MET A 177 -4.82 -3.06 -15.00
C MET A 177 -4.44 -3.23 -16.47
N GLN A 178 -4.39 -2.12 -17.18
CA GLN A 178 -3.79 -2.08 -18.50
C GLN A 178 -2.37 -1.50 -18.36
N PRO A 179 -1.44 -1.89 -19.25
CA PRO A 179 -0.22 -1.12 -19.39
C PRO A 179 -0.67 0.32 -19.65
N ALA A 180 -0.26 1.24 -18.78
CA ALA A 180 -0.25 2.64 -19.19
C ALA A 180 0.57 2.62 -20.47
N CYS A 181 0.07 3.17 -21.58
CA CYS A 181 0.86 3.30 -22.77
C CYS A 181 2.20 3.93 -22.35
N ILE A 182 3.25 3.12 -22.29
CA ILE A 182 4.59 3.63 -22.17
C ILE A 182 4.89 4.01 -23.61
N ASP A 183 4.34 5.13 -24.06
CA ASP A 183 5.08 6.00 -24.97
C ASP A 183 6.31 6.40 -24.17
N ARG A 184 7.30 5.50 -24.11
CA ARG A 184 8.62 5.86 -23.61
C ARG A 184 9.03 6.92 -24.62
N PRO A 185 9.18 8.21 -24.28
CA PRO A 185 9.89 9.08 -25.17
C PRO A 185 11.22 8.38 -25.36
N ARG A 186 11.51 7.93 -26.59
CA ARG A 186 12.83 7.43 -26.94
C ARG A 186 13.79 8.43 -26.33
N GLN A 187 14.71 7.99 -25.47
CA GLN A 187 15.78 8.87 -25.03
C GLN A 187 16.45 9.34 -26.31
N THR A 188 16.08 10.52 -26.78
CA THR A 188 16.76 11.23 -27.83
C THR A 188 18.05 11.63 -27.16
N ILE A 189 19.05 10.76 -27.26
CA ILE A 189 20.45 11.20 -27.15
C ILE A 189 20.48 12.40 -28.09
N ASN A 190 20.74 13.59 -27.54
CA ASN A 190 20.85 14.80 -28.33
C ASN A 190 22.16 14.68 -29.11
N VAL A 191 22.13 13.84 -30.14
CA VAL A 191 23.18 13.75 -31.13
C VAL A 191 23.05 15.05 -31.89
N ASP A 192 24.00 15.95 -31.68
CA ASP A 192 24.08 17.18 -32.45
C ASP A 192 24.15 16.79 -33.94
N TRP A 193 23.01 16.96 -34.61
CA TRP A 193 22.80 16.58 -36.00
C TRP A 193 23.83 17.22 -36.92
N PHE A 194 24.30 18.42 -36.57
CA PHE A 194 25.31 19.14 -37.34
C PHE A 194 26.67 18.44 -37.26
N ASN A 195 27.06 17.98 -36.08
CA ASN A 195 28.29 17.20 -35.89
C ASN A 195 28.20 15.83 -36.59
N MET A 196 27.04 15.17 -36.54
CA MET A 196 26.83 13.89 -37.23
C MET A 196 26.90 14.04 -38.75
N MET A 197 26.35 15.13 -39.29
CA MET A 197 26.43 15.46 -40.72
C MET A 197 27.87 15.74 -41.15
N ASN A 198 28.62 16.56 -40.39
CA ASN A 198 30.02 16.85 -40.68
C ASN A 198 30.88 15.60 -40.61
N PHE A 199 30.63 14.72 -39.65
CA PHE A 199 31.31 13.43 -39.57
C PHE A 199 31.01 12.56 -40.80
N ALA A 200 29.75 12.44 -41.22
CA ALA A 200 29.39 11.68 -42.42
C ALA A 200 30.03 12.25 -43.71
N LEU A 201 30.18 13.57 -43.82
CA LEU A 201 30.87 14.21 -44.95
C LEU A 201 32.38 13.96 -44.93
N LEU A 202 33.01 14.01 -43.75
CA LEU A 202 34.42 13.67 -43.58
C LEU A 202 34.69 12.21 -43.99
N LEU A 203 33.80 11.32 -43.59
CA LEU A 203 33.82 9.91 -43.96
C LEU A 203 33.74 9.71 -45.48
N LYS A 204 32.85 10.46 -46.15
CA LYS A 204 32.75 10.46 -47.62
C LYS A 204 34.02 10.96 -48.30
N GLN A 205 34.64 12.03 -47.78
CA GLN A 205 35.88 12.56 -48.33
C GLN A 205 37.04 11.57 -48.16
N TYR A 206 37.13 10.91 -47.00
CA TYR A 206 38.13 9.88 -46.74
C TYR A 206 37.97 8.69 -47.69
N HIS A 207 36.75 8.19 -47.89
CA HIS A 207 36.48 7.09 -48.82
C HIS A 207 36.79 7.45 -50.29
N ARG A 208 36.53 8.70 -50.71
CA ARG A 208 36.95 9.16 -52.03
C ARG A 208 38.46 9.18 -52.18
N PHE A 209 39.17 9.66 -51.15
CA PHE A 209 40.62 9.67 -51.14
C PHE A 209 41.23 8.26 -51.20
N THR A 210 40.66 7.28 -50.49
CA THR A 210 41.14 5.89 -50.54
C THR A 210 40.92 5.26 -51.92
N LYS A 211 39.88 5.65 -52.66
CA LYS A 211 39.67 5.24 -54.06
C LYS A 211 40.65 5.86 -55.04
N ASP A 212 41.08 7.10 -54.81
CA ASP A 212 42.04 7.79 -55.67
C ASP A 212 43.50 7.36 -55.41
N LEU A 213 43.80 6.83 -54.22
CA LEU A 213 45.14 6.42 -53.79
C LEU A 213 45.85 5.38 -54.68
N PRO A 214 45.18 4.35 -55.22
CA PRO A 214 45.78 3.39 -56.15
C PRO A 214 46.26 4.05 -57.44
N HIS A 215 45.55 5.07 -57.94
CA HIS A 215 45.98 5.83 -59.12
C HIS A 215 47.25 6.63 -58.83
N ILE A 216 47.33 7.23 -57.63
CA ILE A 216 48.52 7.95 -57.17
C ILE A 216 49.71 6.99 -57.01
N HIS A 217 49.52 5.83 -56.38
CA HIS A 217 50.56 4.82 -56.27
C HIS A 217 51.02 4.32 -57.65
N THR A 218 50.10 4.10 -58.58
CA THR A 218 50.43 3.68 -59.95
C THR A 218 51.29 4.73 -60.65
N TYR A 219 50.95 6.01 -60.54
CA TYR A 219 51.74 7.12 -61.07
C TYR A 219 53.14 7.22 -60.44
N LEU A 220 53.23 7.13 -59.10
CA LEU A 220 54.51 7.20 -58.39
C LEU A 220 55.41 5.99 -58.65
N SER A 221 54.83 4.80 -58.83
CA SER A 221 55.57 3.57 -59.17
C SER A 221 56.14 3.58 -60.60
N ALA A 222 55.60 4.43 -61.48
CA ALA A 222 56.12 4.60 -62.84
C ALA A 222 57.36 5.53 -62.90
N LEU A 223 57.66 6.26 -61.81
CA LEU A 223 58.83 7.14 -61.70
C LEU A 223 59.96 6.41 -60.93
N PRO A 224 61.12 6.10 -61.58
CA PRO A 224 62.19 5.32 -60.97
C PRO A 224 62.79 5.95 -59.69
N GLU A 225 62.80 7.28 -59.62
CA GLU A 225 63.38 8.08 -58.54
C GLU A 225 62.60 8.00 -57.21
N HIS A 226 61.36 7.49 -57.23
CA HIS A 226 60.47 7.46 -56.05
C HIS A 226 60.00 6.04 -55.67
N SER A 227 60.69 5.00 -56.15
CA SER A 227 60.36 3.59 -55.89
C SER A 227 60.29 3.21 -54.40
N ALA A 228 61.13 3.82 -53.56
CA ALA A 228 61.08 3.63 -52.10
C ALA A 228 59.80 4.21 -51.48
N MET A 229 59.33 5.37 -51.97
CA MET A 229 58.07 5.99 -51.52
C MET A 229 56.86 5.17 -51.98
N ALA A 230 56.90 4.58 -53.17
CA ALA A 230 55.88 3.65 -53.66
C ALA A 230 55.79 2.38 -52.79
N GLY A 231 56.93 1.83 -52.35
CA GLY A 231 56.97 0.70 -51.42
C GLY A 231 56.31 0.98 -50.07
N LEU A 232 56.58 2.15 -49.46
CA LEU A 232 55.93 2.58 -48.22
C LEU A 232 54.42 2.81 -48.41
N LEU A 233 54.03 3.43 -49.53
CA LEU A 233 52.63 3.61 -49.88
C LEU A 233 51.90 2.28 -50.07
N LYS A 234 52.54 1.24 -50.59
CA LYS A 234 51.94 -0.09 -50.79
C LYS A 234 51.58 -0.80 -49.48
N ASN A 235 52.43 -0.71 -48.47
CA ASN A 235 52.15 -1.27 -47.14
C ASN A 235 50.99 -0.52 -46.48
N HIS A 236 51.03 0.82 -46.51
CA HIS A 236 49.93 1.65 -46.03
C HIS A 236 48.62 1.45 -46.81
N LEU A 237 48.67 1.22 -48.12
CA LEU A 237 47.51 0.86 -48.95
C LEU A 237 46.86 -0.44 -48.49
N THR A 238 47.66 -1.42 -48.09
CA THR A 238 47.17 -2.73 -47.65
C THR A 238 46.49 -2.63 -46.28
N GLU A 239 47.07 -1.85 -45.37
CA GLU A 239 46.44 -1.52 -44.07
C GLU A 239 45.16 -0.70 -44.27
N MET A 240 45.18 0.30 -45.16
CA MET A 240 44.00 1.10 -45.49
C MET A 240 42.88 0.26 -46.10
N LYS A 241 43.18 -0.74 -46.94
CA LYS A 241 42.18 -1.64 -47.52
C LYS A 241 41.50 -2.53 -46.48
N ASN A 242 42.22 -2.99 -45.47
CA ASN A 242 41.64 -3.73 -44.35
C ASN A 242 40.78 -2.80 -43.47
N ASN A 243 41.23 -1.57 -43.27
CA ASN A 243 40.45 -0.53 -42.58
C ASN A 243 39.19 -0.13 -43.36
N ASP A 244 39.21 -0.15 -44.70
CA ASP A 244 38.05 0.15 -45.55
C ASP A 244 36.91 -0.87 -45.35
N ARG A 245 37.24 -2.15 -45.14
CA ARG A 245 36.23 -3.17 -44.77
C ARG A 245 35.62 -2.94 -43.38
N LEU A 246 36.48 -2.70 -42.39
CA LEU A 246 36.02 -2.37 -41.04
C LEU A 246 35.21 -1.07 -41.02
N PHE A 247 35.55 -0.14 -41.93
CA PHE A 247 34.85 1.10 -42.13
C PHE A 247 33.47 0.90 -42.75
N THR A 248 33.33 0.05 -43.77
CA THR A 248 32.03 -0.31 -44.32
C THR A 248 31.13 -0.99 -43.28
N ASP A 249 31.68 -1.87 -42.44
CA ASP A 249 30.95 -2.51 -41.34
C ASP A 249 30.53 -1.49 -40.26
N SER A 250 31.39 -0.51 -40.00
CA SER A 250 31.11 0.60 -39.08
C SER A 250 30.01 1.52 -39.62
N ILE A 251 29.97 1.80 -40.94
CA ILE A 251 28.89 2.57 -41.56
C ILE A 251 27.57 1.81 -41.48
N LEU A 252 27.57 0.50 -41.75
CA LEU A 252 26.37 -0.34 -41.67
C LEU A 252 25.82 -0.36 -40.25
N SER A 253 26.66 -0.59 -39.25
CA SER A 253 26.24 -0.55 -37.83
C SER A 253 25.75 0.84 -37.40
N LEU A 254 26.42 1.92 -37.81
CA LEU A 254 25.94 3.29 -37.57
C LEU A 254 24.60 3.57 -38.25
N SER A 255 24.37 3.03 -39.45
CA SER A 255 23.10 3.17 -40.17
C SER A 255 21.95 2.47 -39.43
N GLU A 256 22.18 1.28 -38.88
CA GLU A 256 21.19 0.53 -38.10
C GLU A 256 20.85 1.23 -36.78
N ILE A 257 21.86 1.77 -36.09
CA ILE A 257 21.66 2.57 -34.89
C ILE A 257 20.87 3.84 -35.26
N SER A 258 21.28 4.55 -36.31
CA SER A 258 20.64 5.82 -36.69
C SER A 258 19.14 5.69 -37.00
N ASN A 259 18.71 4.57 -37.61
CA ASN A 259 17.31 4.28 -37.94
C ASN A 259 16.39 4.25 -36.70
N HIS A 260 16.92 3.85 -35.55
CA HIS A 260 16.15 3.73 -34.32
C HIS A 260 16.06 5.05 -33.53
N PHE A 261 17.04 5.93 -33.69
CA PHE A 261 17.23 7.09 -32.81
C PHE A 261 17.04 8.46 -33.48
N LEU A 262 17.09 8.56 -34.82
CA LEU A 262 16.92 9.83 -35.53
C LEU A 262 15.50 10.01 -36.10
N PRO A 263 14.98 11.25 -36.18
CA PRO A 263 13.78 11.60 -36.95
C PRO A 263 13.90 11.18 -38.42
N GLN A 264 12.77 10.81 -39.05
CA GLN A 264 12.72 10.25 -40.40
C GLN A 264 13.43 11.12 -41.46
N ASP A 265 13.32 12.44 -41.37
CA ASP A 265 13.90 13.37 -42.36
C ASP A 265 15.43 13.49 -42.25
N GLN A 266 15.93 13.42 -41.01
CA GLN A 266 17.37 13.39 -40.72
C GLN A 266 17.95 12.04 -41.17
N TRP A 267 17.31 10.93 -40.83
CA TRP A 267 17.73 9.60 -41.28
C TRP A 267 17.83 9.50 -42.81
N LYS A 268 16.83 9.99 -43.56
CA LYS A 268 16.87 10.00 -45.03
C LYS A 268 18.07 10.76 -45.59
N SER A 269 18.40 11.92 -45.00
CA SER A 269 19.53 12.74 -45.45
C SER A 269 20.88 12.05 -45.22
N LEU A 270 21.03 11.37 -44.08
CA LEU A 270 22.23 10.61 -43.72
C LEU A 270 22.37 9.34 -44.58
N MET A 271 21.27 8.63 -44.80
CA MET A 271 21.24 7.45 -45.67
C MET A 271 21.54 7.79 -47.12
N ARG A 272 21.16 8.98 -47.62
CA ARG A 272 21.57 9.41 -48.96
C ARG A 272 23.09 9.46 -49.09
N ILE A 273 23.77 10.08 -48.13
CA ILE A 273 25.25 10.19 -48.12
C ILE A 273 25.89 8.81 -48.00
N PHE A 274 25.36 7.94 -47.13
CA PHE A 274 25.87 6.57 -46.96
C PHE A 274 25.64 5.70 -48.20
N SER A 275 24.49 5.82 -48.86
CA SER A 275 24.20 5.09 -50.10
C SER A 275 25.12 5.49 -51.25
N GLU A 276 25.47 6.77 -51.35
CA GLU A 276 26.45 7.26 -52.34
C GLU A 276 27.85 6.69 -52.08
N MET A 277 28.22 6.41 -50.83
CA MET A 277 29.51 5.78 -50.50
C MET A 277 29.56 4.27 -50.78
N ILE A 278 28.43 3.57 -50.69
CA ILE A 278 28.37 2.11 -50.88
C ILE A 278 28.22 1.73 -52.38
N VAL A 279 27.58 2.59 -53.18
CA VAL A 279 27.23 2.30 -54.58
C VAL A 279 28.31 2.73 -55.59
N GLU A 280 29.16 3.69 -55.25
CA GLU A 280 30.36 4.02 -56.06
C GLU A 280 31.50 3.03 -55.83
#